data_AF-E6QLG9-F1
#
_entry.id   AF-E6QLG9-F1
#
_cell.length_a   1.000
_cell.length_b   1.000
_cell.length_c   1.000
_cell.angle_alpha   90.00
_cell.angle_beta   90.00
_cell.angle_gamma   90.00
#
_symmetry.space_group_name_H-M   'P 1'
#
loop_
_entity.id
_entity.type
_entity.pdbx_description
1 polymer ?
#
loop_
_entity_poly.entity_id
_entity_poly.type
_entity_poly.pdbx_seq_one_letter_code
_entity_poly.pdbx_strand_id
1 'polypeptide(L)'
;MTSAADGGLSVSFTLKNTGSVASDEVPQVYLGKPESPQSGDFAEHTLVAFDRVHLAAGESRAVTITVPMHRLQFWSTAANQWTTATGARPVLVGGSSRNLPLEAMATIE
;
A
#
# COMPACT_ATOMS: atom_id res chain seq x y z
N MET A 1 -1.63 9.45 -5.39
CA MET A 1 -1.75 8.08 -5.95
C MET A 1 -2.29 8.19 -7.35
N THR A 2 -1.86 7.31 -8.24
CA THR A 2 -2.34 7.21 -9.63
C THR A 2 -2.52 5.74 -10.02
N SER A 3 -3.24 5.44 -11.10
CA SER A 3 -3.36 4.08 -11.62
C SER A 3 -2.04 3.60 -12.23
N ALA A 4 -1.71 2.32 -12.02
CA ALA A 4 -0.59 1.64 -12.70
C ALA A 4 -1.04 1.03 -14.03
N ALA A 5 -0.09 0.60 -14.86
CA ALA A 5 -0.35 0.11 -16.22
C ALA A 5 -1.25 -1.14 -16.28
N ASP A 6 -1.26 -1.96 -15.23
CA ASP A 6 -2.09 -3.17 -15.11
C ASP A 6 -3.44 -2.91 -14.39
N GLY A 7 -3.80 -1.66 -14.14
CA GLY A 7 -4.95 -1.29 -13.30
C GLY A 7 -4.65 -1.31 -11.79
N GLY A 8 -3.40 -1.55 -11.39
CA GLY A 8 -2.95 -1.43 -10.01
C GLY A 8 -2.82 0.02 -9.53
N LEU A 9 -2.08 0.23 -8.44
CA LEU A 9 -1.84 1.56 -7.85
C LEU A 9 -0.37 1.96 -7.90
N SER A 10 -0.10 3.24 -8.12
CA SER A 10 1.19 3.88 -7.88
C SER A 10 1.08 4.79 -6.65
N VAL A 11 1.83 4.44 -5.62
CA VAL A 11 1.83 5.11 -4.31
C VAL A 11 3.12 5.89 -4.14
N SER A 12 3.03 7.22 -4.18
CA SER A 12 4.18 8.12 -4.09
C SER A 12 4.18 8.90 -2.79
N PHE A 13 5.35 8.99 -2.15
CA PHE A 13 5.56 9.73 -0.91
C PHE A 13 7.03 10.16 -0.78
N THR A 14 7.30 11.10 0.12
CA THR A 14 8.67 11.54 0.43
C THR A 14 9.17 10.81 1.66
N LEU A 15 10.34 10.17 1.54
CA LEU A 15 11.03 9.54 2.65
C LEU A 15 12.25 10.38 3.04
N LYS A 16 12.47 10.57 4.34
CA LYS A 16 13.59 11.34 4.86
C LYS A 16 14.33 10.56 5.95
N ASN A 17 15.64 10.42 5.81
CA ASN A 17 16.48 9.97 6.90
C ASN A 17 16.75 11.14 7.85
N THR A 18 16.23 11.05 9.07
CA THR A 18 16.38 12.08 10.11
C THR A 18 17.52 11.78 11.09
N GLY A 19 18.23 10.67 10.90
CA GLY A 19 19.38 10.26 11.70
C GLY A 19 20.69 10.89 11.24
N SER A 20 21.75 10.62 12.00
CA SER A 20 23.12 11.09 11.74
C SER A 20 23.97 10.11 10.92
N VAL A 21 23.42 8.95 10.54
CA VAL A 21 24.11 7.90 9.80
C VAL A 21 23.31 7.48 8.57
N ALA A 22 23.99 7.02 7.53
CA ALA A 22 23.33 6.41 6.39
C ALA A 22 22.61 5.12 6.82
N SER A 23 21.43 4.88 6.27
CA SER A 23 20.61 3.73 6.64
C SER A 23 19.67 3.31 5.51
N ASP A 24 19.22 2.06 5.59
CA ASP A 24 18.10 1.58 4.78
C ASP A 24 16.80 1.73 5.57
N GLU A 25 15.75 2.14 4.87
CA GLU A 25 14.37 2.12 5.38
C GLU A 25 13.51 1.25 4.45
N VAL A 26 12.55 0.53 5.04
CA VAL A 26 11.64 -0.36 4.30
C VAL A 26 10.21 0.16 4.41
N PRO A 27 9.84 1.19 3.62
CA PRO A 27 8.46 1.64 3.57
C PRO A 27 7.54 0.52 3.07
N GLN A 28 6.44 0.33 3.79
CA GLN A 28 5.42 -0.67 3.53
C GLN A 28 4.11 0.00 3.13
N VAL A 29 3.47 -0.55 2.11
CA VAL A 29 2.15 -0.12 1.63
C VAL A 29 1.13 -1.18 2.02
N TYR A 30 0.09 -0.76 2.72
CA TYR A 30 -1.01 -1.58 3.16
C TYR A 30 -2.32 -1.14 2.51
N LEU A 31 -3.18 -2.11 2.23
CA LEU A 31 -4.54 -1.91 1.75
C LEU A 31 -5.52 -2.24 2.86
N GLY A 32 -6.27 -1.24 3.31
CA GLY A 32 -7.30 -1.39 4.34
C GLY A 32 -8.50 -2.19 3.86
N LYS A 33 -9.27 -2.73 4.81
CA LYS A 33 -10.55 -3.37 4.50
C LYS A 33 -11.51 -2.39 3.78
N PRO A 34 -12.39 -2.87 2.88
CA PRO A 34 -13.45 -2.04 2.32
C PRO A 34 -14.34 -1.45 3.42
N GLU A 35 -14.83 -0.21 3.25
CA GLU A 35 -15.74 0.42 4.22
C GLU A 35 -17.07 -0.35 4.36
N SER A 36 -17.56 -0.91 3.25
CA SER A 36 -18.78 -1.73 3.20
C SER A 36 -18.47 -3.07 2.53
N PRO A 37 -17.95 -4.06 3.27
CA PRO A 37 -17.62 -5.37 2.71
C PRO A 37 -18.92 -6.10 2.31
N GLN A 38 -19.08 -6.39 1.02
CA GLN A 38 -20.26 -7.10 0.50
C GLN A 38 -20.26 -8.59 0.88
N SER A 39 -19.07 -9.22 0.95
CA SER A 39 -18.84 -10.59 1.41
C SER A 39 -17.33 -10.86 1.53
N GLY A 40 -16.92 -11.75 2.42
CA GLY A 40 -15.52 -12.19 2.60
C GLY A 40 -14.88 -11.71 3.91
N ASP A 41 -13.84 -12.44 4.33
CA ASP A 41 -13.03 -12.11 5.51
C ASP A 41 -11.91 -11.16 5.09
N PHE A 42 -11.97 -9.90 5.55
CA PHE A 42 -10.93 -8.91 5.32
C PHE A 42 -10.13 -8.69 6.61
N ALA A 43 -8.80 -8.76 6.51
CA ALA A 43 -7.93 -8.22 7.55
C ALA A 43 -8.12 -6.70 7.62
N GLU A 44 -7.90 -6.11 8.80
CA GLU A 44 -7.98 -4.65 9.01
C GLU A 44 -7.18 -3.89 7.94
N HIS A 45 -5.96 -4.37 7.69
CA HIS A 45 -5.12 -3.94 6.58
C HIS A 45 -4.19 -5.08 6.14
N THR A 46 -3.93 -5.18 4.83
CA THR A 46 -3.11 -6.23 4.22
C THR A 46 -1.88 -5.62 3.56
N LEU A 47 -0.69 -6.18 3.78
CA LEU A 47 0.53 -5.71 3.12
C LEU A 47 0.48 -6.01 1.61
N VAL A 48 0.47 -4.98 0.77
CA VAL A 48 0.31 -5.12 -0.68
C VAL A 48 1.59 -4.84 -1.46
N ALA A 49 2.51 -4.03 -0.91
CA ALA A 49 3.83 -3.81 -1.48
C ALA A 49 4.81 -3.25 -0.43
N PHE A 50 6.10 -3.35 -0.70
CA PHE A 50 7.16 -2.69 0.07
C PHE A 50 8.38 -2.52 -0.84
N ASP A 51 9.27 -1.61 -0.46
CA ASP A 51 10.57 -1.46 -1.12
C ASP A 51 11.66 -1.18 -0.08
N ARG A 52 12.93 -1.43 -0.41
CA ARG A 52 14.07 -1.08 0.46
C ARG A 52 14.80 0.11 -0.15
N VAL A 53 14.84 1.21 0.59
CA VAL A 53 15.40 2.48 0.12
C VAL A 53 16.60 2.85 0.97
N HIS A 54 17.77 2.92 0.34
CA HIS A 54 18.98 3.44 0.96
C HIS A 54 19.00 4.98 0.95
N LEU A 55 19.28 5.59 2.09
CA LEU A 55 19.36 7.04 2.27
C LEU A 55 20.61 7.43 3.07
N ALA A 56 21.36 8.40 2.56
CA ALA A 56 22.40 9.07 3.34
C ALA A 56 21.80 9.82 4.55
N ALA A 57 22.63 10.15 5.54
CA ALA A 57 22.19 10.94 6.69
C ALA A 57 21.60 12.28 6.23
N GLY A 58 20.38 12.62 6.68
CA GLY A 58 19.67 13.84 6.29
C GLY A 58 19.04 13.82 4.90
N GLU A 59 19.28 12.81 4.06
CA GLU A 59 18.74 12.72 2.70
C GLU A 59 17.21 12.65 2.72
N SER A 60 16.58 13.32 1.75
CA SER A 60 15.15 13.19 1.44
C SER A 60 14.97 12.75 -0.01
N ARG A 61 14.14 11.74 -0.26
CA ARG A 61 13.91 11.17 -1.58
C ARG A 61 12.42 10.96 -1.83
N ALA A 62 11.95 11.30 -3.02
CA ALA A 62 10.63 10.89 -3.50
C ALA A 62 10.69 9.41 -3.91
N VAL A 63 9.82 8.60 -3.32
CA VAL A 63 9.73 7.16 -3.55
C VAL A 63 8.36 6.86 -4.17
N THR A 64 8.31 5.95 -5.13
CA THR A 64 7.06 5.43 -5.69
C THR A 64 7.07 3.92 -5.62
N ILE A 65 6.06 3.35 -4.97
CA ILE A 65 5.86 1.91 -4.86
C ILE A 65 4.65 1.53 -5.71
N THR A 66 4.85 0.59 -6.64
CA THR A 66 3.77 0.05 -7.47
C THR A 66 3.13 -1.16 -6.79
N VAL A 67 1.81 -1.10 -6.65
CA VAL A 67 0.97 -2.21 -6.19
C VAL A 67 0.28 -2.82 -7.40
N PRO A 68 0.61 -4.06 -7.80
CA PRO A 68 -0.01 -4.69 -8.96
C PRO A 68 -1.47 -5.08 -8.66
N MET A 69 -2.31 -5.13 -9.69
CA MET A 69 -3.76 -5.31 -9.55
C MET A 69 -4.14 -6.59 -8.79
N HIS A 70 -3.42 -7.70 -9.00
CA HIS A 70 -3.68 -8.96 -8.29
C HIS A 70 -3.53 -8.85 -6.76
N ARG A 71 -2.78 -7.87 -6.25
CA ARG A 71 -2.63 -7.62 -4.80
C ARG A 71 -3.80 -6.82 -4.20
N LEU A 72 -4.68 -6.28 -5.04
CA LEU A 72 -5.89 -5.56 -4.65
C LEU A 72 -7.12 -6.49 -4.58
N GLN A 73 -6.96 -7.72 -5.06
CA GLN A 73 -8.00 -8.74 -5.11
C GLN A 73 -8.10 -9.53 -3.80
N PHE A 74 -9.27 -10.13 -3.59
CA PHE A 74 -9.52 -11.09 -2.53
C PHE A 74 -10.05 -12.39 -3.12
N TRP A 75 -9.90 -13.49 -2.39
CA TRP A 75 -10.52 -14.75 -2.77
C TRP A 75 -11.99 -14.76 -2.39
N SER A 76 -12.89 -14.82 -3.37
CA SER A 76 -14.33 -14.97 -3.14
C SER A 76 -14.68 -16.45 -3.09
N THR A 77 -15.09 -16.94 -1.92
CA THR A 77 -15.56 -18.34 -1.77
C THR A 77 -16.88 -18.57 -2.49
N ALA A 78 -17.74 -17.56 -2.58
CA ALA A 78 -19.01 -17.63 -3.31
C ALA A 78 -18.80 -17.79 -4.81
N ALA A 79 -17.80 -17.11 -5.38
CA ALA A 79 -17.49 -17.18 -6.81
C ALA A 79 -16.39 -18.21 -7.15
N ASN A 80 -15.73 -18.78 -6.13
CA ASN A 80 -14.58 -19.69 -6.24
C ASN A 80 -13.45 -19.14 -7.14
N GLN A 81 -13.17 -17.84 -7.03
CA GLN A 81 -12.17 -17.14 -7.84
C GLN A 81 -11.63 -15.88 -7.15
N TRP A 82 -10.50 -15.37 -7.64
CA TRP A 82 -10.02 -14.03 -7.29
C TRP A 82 -10.97 -12.97 -7.81
N THR A 83 -11.39 -12.08 -6.92
CA THR A 83 -12.34 -11.00 -7.20
C THR A 83 -11.76 -9.67 -6.73
N THR A 84 -11.91 -8.62 -7.52
CA THR A 84 -11.56 -7.27 -7.10
C THR A 84 -12.69 -6.72 -6.23
N ALA A 85 -12.37 -6.30 -5.00
CA ALA A 85 -13.29 -5.49 -4.21
C ALA A 85 -13.20 -4.04 -4.70
N THR A 86 -14.00 -3.72 -5.72
CA THR A 86 -14.05 -2.38 -6.30
C THR A 86 -14.64 -1.36 -5.32
N GLY A 87 -14.37 -0.08 -5.58
CA GLY A 87 -14.78 1.03 -4.71
C GLY A 87 -13.66 1.58 -3.84
N ALA A 88 -14.02 2.46 -2.92
CA ALA A 88 -13.06 3.19 -2.10
C ALA A 88 -12.43 2.28 -1.03
N ARG A 89 -11.10 2.29 -0.96
CA ARG A 89 -10.31 1.57 0.05
C ARG A 89 -9.23 2.47 0.64
N PRO A 90 -8.93 2.35 1.94
CA PRO A 90 -7.79 3.04 2.54
C PRO A 90 -6.49 2.44 2.03
N VAL A 91 -5.54 3.29 1.67
CA VAL A 91 -4.14 2.93 1.40
C VAL A 91 -3.29 3.58 2.48
N LEU A 92 -2.58 2.75 3.25
CA LEU A 92 -1.78 3.18 4.38
C LEU A 92 -0.29 2.95 4.11
N VAL A 93 0.56 3.87 4.53
CA VAL A 93 2.02 3.75 4.33
C VAL A 93 2.76 4.05 5.64
N GLY A 94 3.78 3.23 5.93
CA GLY A 94 4.66 3.45 7.07
C GLY A 94 5.81 2.44 7.19
N GLY A 95 6.58 2.55 8.26
CA GLY A 95 7.75 1.69 8.52
C GLY A 95 7.40 0.35 9.19
N SER A 96 6.16 0.17 9.65
CA SER A 96 5.68 -1.12 10.19
C SER A 96 4.15 -1.20 10.15
N SER A 97 3.59 -2.41 10.25
CA SER A 97 2.13 -2.60 10.35
C SER A 97 1.46 -1.85 11.50
N ARG A 98 2.21 -1.49 12.56
CA ARG A 98 1.69 -0.74 13.72
C ARG A 98 1.97 0.76 13.65
N ASN A 99 2.74 1.22 12.68
CA ASN A 99 3.11 2.63 12.53
C ASN A 99 2.93 3.04 11.06
N LEU A 100 1.73 3.54 10.75
CA LEU A 100 1.26 3.91 9.41
C LEU A 100 0.84 5.39 9.39
N PRO A 101 1.79 6.34 9.41
CA PRO A 101 1.50 7.77 9.56
C PRO A 101 0.86 8.42 8.32
N LEU A 102 0.89 7.74 7.17
CA LEU A 102 0.29 8.23 5.93
C LEU A 102 -0.91 7.38 5.57
N GLU A 103 -2.01 8.03 5.23
CA GLU A 103 -3.25 7.40 4.80
C GLU A 103 -3.89 8.23 3.69
N ALA A 104 -4.44 7.56 2.69
CA ALA A 104 -5.24 8.17 1.65
C ALA A 104 -6.26 7.17 1.09
N MET A 105 -7.38 7.67 0.58
CA MET A 105 -8.38 6.84 -0.09
C MET A 105 -8.03 6.65 -1.55
N ALA A 106 -8.08 5.39 -2.01
CA ALA A 106 -7.98 5.03 -3.41
C ALA A 106 -9.30 4.39 -3.88
N THR A 107 -9.76 4.74 -5.07
CA THR A 107 -10.87 4.03 -5.71
C THR A 107 -10.28 2.90 -6.54
N ILE A 108 -10.69 1.66 -6.25
CA ILE A 108 -10.30 0.49 -7.03
C ILE A 108 -11.37 0.26 -8.10
N GLU A 109 -10.95 0.18 -9.36
CA GLU A 109 -11.80 -0.04 -10.53
C GLU A 109 -11.89 -1.52 -10.94
#